data_AF-A0A8F2UUE0-F1
#
_entry.id   AF-A0A8F2UUE0-F1
#
_cell.length_a   1.000
_cell.length_b   1.000
_cell.length_c   1.000
_cell.angle_alpha   90.00
_cell.angle_beta   90.00
_cell.angle_gamma   90.00
#
_symmetry.space_group_name_H-M   'P 1'
#
loop_
_entity.id
_entity.type
_entity.pdbx_description
1 polymer ?
#
loop_
_entity_poly.entity_id
_entity_poly.type
_entity_poly.pdbx_seq_one_letter_code
_entity_poly.pdbx_strand_id
1 'polypeptide(L)'
;MKTFSLVALILLLCSCSTPHHDSTQAVKQFYTSWMTTFTNDVNPPDDTTALMQRYVAKEVIHRLALIQSLYEQEIVGADYFMYAQDYAPEWIPQLRVGKAHPFLGGEKVDVLLATESTPIHLEVYTRWEEGRWKIYRVRDADRGYEQPIYDAGAITQAEAWSAKVAPEYKKH
;
A
#
# COMPACT_ATOMS: atom_id res chain seq x y z
N MET A 1 38.54 -38.02 3.44
CA MET A 1 37.06 -38.09 3.39
C MET A 1 36.40 -37.13 4.40
N LYS A 2 36.73 -35.83 4.41
CA LYS A 2 36.16 -34.86 5.38
C LYS A 2 35.53 -33.62 4.73
N THR A 3 35.85 -33.33 3.47
CA THR A 3 35.32 -32.16 2.73
C THR A 3 33.94 -32.39 2.12
N PHE A 4 33.62 -33.62 1.68
CA PHE A 4 32.29 -33.97 1.17
C PHE A 4 31.17 -33.82 2.21
N SER A 5 31.50 -34.00 3.50
CA SER A 5 30.53 -33.88 4.59
C SER A 5 30.12 -32.44 4.87
N LEU A 6 30.97 -31.46 4.54
CA LEU A 6 30.70 -30.05 4.79
C LEU A 6 29.82 -29.45 3.69
N VAL A 7 30.01 -29.86 2.44
CA VAL A 7 29.19 -29.44 1.29
C VAL A 7 27.77 -29.97 1.41
N ALA A 8 27.59 -31.23 1.83
CA ALA A 8 26.26 -31.80 2.09
C ALA A 8 25.53 -31.07 3.22
N LEU A 9 26.25 -30.64 4.27
CA LEU A 9 25.69 -29.88 5.39
C LEU A 9 25.27 -28.46 4.98
N ILE A 10 26.03 -27.79 4.10
CA ILE A 10 25.68 -26.46 3.56
C ILE A 10 24.45 -26.54 2.65
N LEU A 11 24.32 -27.59 1.83
CA LEU A 11 23.16 -27.81 0.97
C LEU A 11 21.88 -28.19 1.75
N LEU A 12 22.02 -28.86 2.90
CA LEU A 12 20.92 -29.17 3.83
C LEU A 12 20.39 -27.93 4.57
N LEU A 13 21.20 -26.86 4.69
CA LEU A 13 20.79 -25.58 5.28
C LEU A 13 20.07 -24.64 4.30
N CYS A 14 20.01 -25.00 3.01
CA CYS A 14 19.01 -24.46 2.08
C CYS A 14 17.65 -25.12 2.36
N SER A 15 17.22 -25.03 3.62
CA SER A 15 15.97 -25.57 4.14
C SER A 15 14.79 -24.99 3.39
N CYS A 16 13.87 -25.87 3.05
CA CYS A 16 12.56 -25.60 2.48
C CYS A 16 11.88 -24.39 3.16
N SER A 17 11.97 -23.22 2.54
CA SER A 17 10.93 -22.21 2.70
C SER A 17 9.68 -22.81 2.07
N THR A 18 8.66 -23.13 2.86
CA THR A 18 7.33 -23.39 2.32
C THR A 18 6.99 -22.21 1.42
N PRO A 19 6.66 -22.43 0.13
CA PRO A 19 6.27 -21.34 -0.74
C PRO A 19 5.12 -20.61 -0.04
N HIS A 20 5.33 -19.33 0.27
CA HIS A 20 4.22 -18.52 0.75
C HIS A 20 3.16 -18.51 -0.36
N HIS A 21 1.89 -18.69 -0.01
CA HIS A 21 0.80 -18.43 -0.94
C HIS A 21 0.99 -17.04 -1.52
N ASP A 22 0.72 -16.85 -2.80
CA ASP A 22 0.89 -15.56 -3.44
C ASP A 22 0.03 -14.45 -2.79
N SER A 23 0.37 -13.20 -3.07
CA SER A 23 -0.22 -12.01 -2.47
C SER A 23 -1.64 -11.70 -2.94
N THR A 24 -2.18 -12.42 -3.94
CA THR A 24 -3.50 -12.16 -4.54
C THR A 24 -4.59 -12.05 -3.47
N GLN A 25 -4.63 -13.01 -2.55
CA GLN A 25 -5.66 -13.04 -1.50
C GLN A 25 -5.46 -11.94 -0.46
N ALA A 26 -4.20 -11.59 -0.13
CA ALA A 26 -3.90 -10.51 0.80
C ALA A 26 -4.32 -9.15 0.23
N VAL A 27 -4.04 -8.90 -1.05
CA VAL A 27 -4.47 -7.70 -1.77
C VAL A 27 -5.99 -7.63 -1.85
N LYS A 28 -6.67 -8.73 -2.19
CA LYS A 28 -8.14 -8.78 -2.24
C LYS A 28 -8.79 -8.48 -0.89
N GLN A 29 -8.26 -9.06 0.19
CA GLN A 29 -8.75 -8.80 1.54
C GLN A 29 -8.54 -7.35 1.95
N PHE A 30 -7.35 -6.78 1.67
CA PHE A 30 -7.08 -5.37 1.95
C PHE A 30 -8.09 -4.45 1.25
N TYR A 31 -8.22 -4.53 -0.08
CA TYR A 31 -9.10 -3.65 -0.84
C TYR A 31 -10.57 -3.80 -0.46
N THR A 32 -11.03 -5.04 -0.23
CA THR A 32 -12.41 -5.29 0.20
C THR A 32 -12.67 -4.64 1.56
N SER A 33 -11.78 -4.82 2.53
CA SER A 33 -11.90 -4.22 3.85
C SER A 33 -11.78 -2.69 3.80
N TRP A 34 -10.81 -2.16 3.05
CA TRP A 34 -10.59 -0.72 2.91
C TRP A 34 -11.82 -0.02 2.36
N MET A 35 -12.34 -0.48 1.21
CA MET A 35 -13.55 0.09 0.62
C MET A 35 -14.76 -0.04 1.56
N THR A 36 -14.91 -1.18 2.25
CA THR A 36 -16.02 -1.38 3.20
C THR A 36 -15.95 -0.39 4.36
N THR A 37 -14.76 -0.11 4.88
CA THR A 37 -14.56 0.84 5.98
C THR A 37 -14.96 2.26 5.57
N PHE A 38 -14.48 2.73 4.41
CA PHE A 38 -14.69 4.12 4.00
C PHE A 38 -16.01 4.39 3.25
N THR A 39 -16.69 3.35 2.78
CA THR A 39 -18.04 3.49 2.21
C THR A 39 -19.11 3.68 3.29
N ASN A 40 -18.94 3.04 4.45
CA ASN A 40 -20.00 2.91 5.45
C ASN A 40 -19.93 3.92 6.60
N ASP A 41 -18.86 4.73 6.69
CA ASP A 41 -18.64 5.57 7.86
C ASP A 41 -18.17 6.99 7.49
N VAL A 42 -18.74 7.99 8.17
CA VAL A 42 -18.30 9.40 8.11
C VAL A 42 -17.10 9.63 9.05
N ASN A 43 -16.88 8.73 10.02
CA ASN A 43 -15.74 8.72 10.93
C ASN A 43 -15.13 7.32 11.00
N PRO A 44 -14.19 6.96 10.10
CA PRO A 44 -13.66 5.60 10.02
C PRO A 44 -13.09 5.14 11.38
N PRO A 45 -13.43 3.92 11.84
CA PRO A 45 -13.04 3.42 13.15
C PRO A 45 -11.52 3.23 13.32
N ASP A 46 -11.06 3.15 14.58
CA ASP A 46 -9.67 2.81 14.96
C ASP A 46 -9.15 1.52 14.29
N ASP A 47 -10.05 0.65 13.85
CA ASP A 47 -9.76 -0.58 13.08
C ASP A 47 -8.95 -0.33 11.80
N THR A 48 -8.97 0.89 11.26
CA THR A 48 -8.14 1.28 10.11
C THR A 48 -6.65 1.10 10.41
N THR A 49 -6.23 1.35 11.66
CA THR A 49 -4.84 1.12 12.10
C THR A 49 -4.48 -0.36 12.05
N ALA A 50 -5.34 -1.24 12.56
CA ALA A 50 -5.11 -2.68 12.54
C ALA A 50 -5.10 -3.23 11.10
N LEU A 51 -5.97 -2.69 10.23
CA LEU A 51 -6.02 -3.03 8.81
C LEU A 51 -4.71 -2.65 8.10
N MET A 52 -4.25 -1.41 8.28
CA MET A 52 -2.98 -0.91 7.73
C MET A 52 -1.80 -1.74 8.26
N GLN A 53 -1.70 -1.93 9.58
CA GLN A 53 -0.65 -2.75 10.17
C GLN A 53 -0.66 -4.18 9.65
N ARG A 54 -1.82 -4.73 9.28
CA ARG A 54 -1.94 -6.09 8.74
C ARG A 54 -1.45 -6.21 7.30
N TYR A 55 -1.79 -5.26 6.43
CA TYR A 55 -1.61 -5.41 4.98
C TYR A 55 -0.67 -4.40 4.33
N VAL A 56 -0.23 -3.36 5.03
CA VAL A 56 0.59 -2.29 4.47
C VAL A 56 1.97 -2.30 5.14
N ALA A 57 3.01 -2.06 4.36
CA ALA A 57 4.37 -2.01 4.84
C ALA A 57 4.55 -0.86 5.82
N LYS A 58 5.33 -1.05 6.89
CA LYS A 58 5.52 -0.02 7.94
C LYS A 58 5.99 1.31 7.37
N GLU A 59 6.86 1.26 6.38
CA GLU A 59 7.38 2.46 5.72
C GLU A 59 6.26 3.30 5.07
N VAL A 60 5.33 2.68 4.36
CA VAL A 60 4.19 3.38 3.74
C VAL A 60 3.31 4.01 4.81
N ILE A 61 3.01 3.28 5.89
CA ILE A 61 2.24 3.80 7.02
C ILE A 61 2.91 5.05 7.60
N HIS A 62 4.22 5.00 7.87
CA HIS A 62 4.94 6.15 8.43
C HIS A 62 4.97 7.34 7.48
N ARG A 63 5.16 7.11 6.18
CA ARG A 63 5.18 8.18 5.17
C ARG A 63 3.82 8.86 5.05
N LEU A 64 2.75 8.08 4.95
CA LEU A 64 1.39 8.61 4.90
C LEU A 64 1.05 9.38 6.18
N ALA A 65 1.43 8.87 7.36
CA ALA A 65 1.22 9.57 8.63
C ALA A 65 1.99 10.89 8.70
N LEU A 66 3.24 10.92 8.24
CA LEU A 66 4.02 12.16 8.14
C LEU A 66 3.32 13.16 7.24
N ILE A 67 2.98 12.76 6.01
CA ILE A 67 2.33 13.63 5.02
C ILE A 67 1.00 14.18 5.57
N GLN A 68 0.16 13.33 6.15
CA GLN A 68 -1.13 13.71 6.73
C GLN A 68 -0.99 14.75 7.86
N SER A 69 0.15 14.76 8.56
CA SER A 69 0.42 15.72 9.65
C SER A 69 0.83 17.12 9.15
N LEU A 70 1.12 17.27 7.86
CA LEU A 70 1.54 18.54 7.26
C LEU A 70 0.33 19.37 6.85
N TYR A 71 0.33 20.66 7.24
CA TYR A 71 -0.70 21.60 6.82
C TYR A 71 -0.64 21.84 5.31
N GLU A 72 -1.80 21.88 4.66
CA GLU A 72 -1.95 22.16 3.23
C GLU A 72 -1.06 21.27 2.33
N GLN A 73 -0.83 20.02 2.72
CA GLN A 73 -0.04 19.10 1.91
C GLN A 73 -0.72 18.85 0.55
N GLU A 74 0.06 18.88 -0.54
CA GLU A 74 -0.39 18.57 -1.90
C GLU A 74 0.23 17.27 -2.46
N ILE A 75 0.87 16.48 -1.59
CA ILE A 75 1.58 15.24 -1.96
C ILE A 75 0.57 14.13 -2.29
N VAL A 76 -0.47 14.01 -1.48
CA VAL A 76 -1.53 13.01 -1.59
C VAL A 76 -2.86 13.75 -1.77
N GLY A 77 -3.32 13.88 -3.02
CA GLY A 77 -4.56 14.60 -3.37
C GLY A 77 -5.82 13.73 -3.46
N ALA A 78 -5.67 12.44 -3.22
CA ALA A 78 -6.73 11.43 -3.20
C ALA A 78 -6.26 10.27 -2.31
N ASP A 79 -7.15 9.36 -1.91
CA ASP A 79 -6.75 8.18 -1.15
C ASP A 79 -5.62 7.44 -1.87
N TYR A 80 -4.52 7.16 -1.15
CA TYR A 80 -3.30 6.59 -1.74
C TYR A 80 -3.51 5.20 -2.34
N PHE A 81 -4.44 4.42 -1.77
CA PHE A 81 -4.69 3.05 -2.19
C PHE A 81 -5.72 2.96 -3.31
N MET A 82 -6.64 3.92 -3.39
CA MET A 82 -7.76 3.93 -4.33
C MET A 82 -7.56 4.88 -5.52
N TYR A 83 -6.70 5.90 -5.37
CA TYR A 83 -6.58 7.03 -6.31
C TYR A 83 -7.93 7.74 -6.57
N ALA A 84 -8.81 7.75 -5.56
CA ALA A 84 -10.12 8.37 -5.59
C ALA A 84 -10.35 9.24 -4.35
N GLN A 85 -11.19 10.27 -4.48
CA GLN A 85 -11.61 11.12 -3.36
C GLN A 85 -12.90 10.62 -2.70
N ASP A 86 -13.79 10.05 -3.51
CA ASP A 86 -15.09 9.53 -3.07
C ASP A 86 -15.11 8.00 -3.10
N TYR A 87 -15.95 7.44 -2.22
CA TYR A 87 -16.23 6.02 -2.14
C TYR A 87 -17.66 5.75 -2.56
N ALA A 88 -17.86 4.69 -3.35
CA ALA A 88 -19.19 4.28 -3.78
C ALA A 88 -19.41 2.78 -3.45
N PRO A 89 -20.52 2.40 -2.78
CA PRO A 89 -20.78 1.01 -2.40
C PRO A 89 -20.78 0.02 -3.57
N GLU A 90 -21.18 0.49 -4.76
CA GLU A 90 -21.21 -0.30 -5.99
C GLU A 90 -19.81 -0.74 -6.46
N TRP A 91 -18.73 -0.13 -5.96
CA TRP A 91 -17.36 -0.53 -6.31
C TRP A 91 -16.95 -1.85 -5.65
N ILE A 92 -17.47 -2.14 -4.45
CA ILE A 92 -17.12 -3.35 -3.67
C ILE A 92 -17.43 -4.64 -4.45
N PRO A 93 -18.65 -4.87 -4.98
CA PRO A 93 -18.94 -6.07 -5.76
C PRO A 93 -18.22 -6.11 -7.13
N GLN A 94 -17.75 -4.95 -7.61
CA GLN A 94 -17.06 -4.82 -8.90
C GLN A 94 -15.54 -5.00 -8.79
N LEU A 95 -14.98 -5.01 -7.58
CA LEU A 95 -13.56 -5.28 -7.33
C LEU A 95 -13.07 -6.48 -8.14
N ARG A 96 -12.03 -6.27 -8.95
CA ARG A 96 -11.26 -7.34 -9.58
C ARG A 96 -9.82 -7.25 -9.12
N VAL A 97 -9.28 -8.38 -8.72
CA VAL A 97 -7.88 -8.54 -8.32
C VAL A 97 -7.29 -9.60 -9.22
N GLY A 98 -6.27 -9.20 -9.98
CA GLY A 98 -5.53 -10.07 -10.87
C GLY A 98 -4.68 -11.09 -10.11
N LYS A 99 -4.03 -11.98 -10.86
CA LYS A 99 -3.08 -12.92 -10.28
C LYS A 99 -1.79 -12.17 -9.90
N ALA A 100 -1.19 -12.53 -8.78
CA ALA A 100 0.14 -12.04 -8.42
C ALA A 100 1.23 -12.54 -9.39
N HIS A 101 2.16 -11.64 -9.69
CA HIS A 101 3.32 -11.88 -10.54
C HIS A 101 4.60 -11.48 -9.80
N PRO A 102 5.69 -12.28 -9.84
CA PRO A 102 6.95 -11.90 -9.21
C PRO A 102 7.48 -10.55 -9.72
N PHE A 103 7.93 -9.68 -8.82
CA PHE A 103 8.49 -8.38 -9.14
C PHE A 103 9.50 -7.93 -8.07
N LEU A 104 10.78 -7.78 -8.44
CA LEU A 104 11.87 -7.25 -7.60
C LEU A 104 11.89 -7.76 -6.14
N GLY A 105 11.84 -9.08 -5.95
CA GLY A 105 11.88 -9.70 -4.61
C GLY A 105 10.54 -9.66 -3.86
N GLY A 106 9.51 -9.10 -4.48
CA GLY A 106 8.12 -9.15 -4.04
C GLY A 106 7.20 -9.61 -5.18
N GLU A 107 5.96 -9.13 -5.16
CA GLU A 107 4.97 -9.42 -6.19
C GLU A 107 4.23 -8.17 -6.64
N LYS A 108 3.74 -8.17 -7.86
CA LYS A 108 2.85 -7.18 -8.43
C LYS A 108 1.48 -7.82 -8.68
N VAL A 109 0.42 -7.12 -8.30
CA VAL A 109 -0.98 -7.52 -8.49
C VAL A 109 -1.71 -6.36 -9.15
N ASP A 110 -2.36 -6.60 -10.29
CA ASP A 110 -3.21 -5.59 -10.93
C ASP A 110 -4.58 -5.58 -10.22
N VAL A 111 -5.08 -4.40 -9.89
CA VAL A 111 -6.38 -4.20 -9.22
C VAL A 111 -7.23 -3.26 -10.06
N LEU A 112 -8.47 -3.67 -10.34
CA LEU A 112 -9.47 -2.83 -10.98
C LEU A 112 -10.54 -2.46 -9.97
N LEU A 113 -10.73 -1.16 -9.80
CA LEU A 113 -11.74 -0.54 -8.95
C LEU A 113 -12.76 0.21 -9.80
N ALA A 114 -13.77 0.76 -9.14
CA ALA A 114 -14.85 1.53 -9.75
C ALA A 114 -15.69 0.71 -10.74
N THR A 115 -16.56 1.40 -11.48
CA THR A 115 -17.44 0.77 -12.47
C THR A 115 -16.76 0.65 -13.82
N GLU A 116 -17.25 -0.23 -14.68
CA GLU A 116 -16.72 -0.41 -16.05
C GLU A 116 -16.75 0.87 -16.90
N SER A 117 -17.60 1.85 -16.56
CA SER A 117 -17.64 3.14 -17.26
C SER A 117 -16.49 4.08 -16.91
N THR A 118 -15.90 3.92 -15.72
CA THR A 118 -14.80 4.76 -15.22
C THR A 118 -13.85 3.92 -14.35
N PRO A 119 -13.22 2.87 -14.90
CA PRO A 119 -12.40 1.97 -14.11
C PRO A 119 -11.14 2.69 -13.64
N ILE A 120 -10.70 2.36 -12.43
CA ILE A 120 -9.39 2.78 -11.92
C ILE A 120 -8.50 1.55 -11.91
N HIS A 121 -7.46 1.55 -12.73
CA HIS A 121 -6.49 0.47 -12.83
C HIS A 121 -5.25 0.77 -11.99
N LEU A 122 -4.96 -0.10 -11.03
CA LEU A 122 -3.84 0.05 -10.12
C LEU A 122 -2.86 -1.11 -10.26
N GLU A 123 -1.57 -0.78 -10.26
CA GLU A 123 -0.51 -1.75 -10.00
C GLU A 123 -0.18 -1.72 -8.50
N VAL A 124 -0.42 -2.85 -7.83
CA VAL A 124 -0.21 -2.99 -6.38
C VAL A 124 1.00 -3.88 -6.15
N TYR A 125 2.03 -3.31 -5.53
CA TYR A 125 3.28 -3.98 -5.28
C TYR A 125 3.34 -4.41 -3.81
N THR A 126 3.67 -5.69 -3.61
CA THR A 126 3.75 -6.30 -2.29
C THR A 126 5.12 -6.90 -2.02
N ARG A 127 5.49 -6.97 -0.74
CA ARG A 127 6.70 -7.63 -0.26
C ARG A 127 6.40 -8.47 0.97
N TRP A 128 7.23 -9.49 1.21
CA TRP A 128 7.12 -10.27 2.43
C TRP A 128 7.78 -9.52 3.60
N GLU A 129 6.98 -9.14 4.58
CA GLU A 129 7.42 -8.38 5.74
C GLU A 129 6.65 -8.89 6.97
N GLU A 130 7.37 -9.26 8.02
CA GLU A 130 6.82 -9.78 9.28
C GLU A 130 5.89 -11.00 9.11
N GLY A 131 6.29 -11.91 8.22
CA GLY A 131 5.56 -13.16 7.99
C GLY A 131 4.25 -12.97 7.21
N ARG A 132 4.07 -11.84 6.50
CA ARG A 132 2.88 -11.55 5.69
C ARG A 132 3.25 -10.78 4.42
N TRP A 133 2.40 -10.88 3.40
CA TRP A 133 2.44 -9.95 2.27
C TRP A 133 1.97 -8.57 2.71
N LYS A 134 2.78 -7.55 2.39
CA LYS A 134 2.51 -6.14 2.68
C LYS A 134 2.57 -5.32 1.41
N ILE A 135 1.56 -4.50 1.17
CA ILE A 135 1.54 -3.48 0.13
C ILE A 135 2.58 -2.43 0.49
N TYR A 136 3.57 -2.26 -0.37
CA TYR A 136 4.59 -1.22 -0.21
C TYR A 136 4.50 -0.14 -1.30
N ARG A 137 3.72 -0.33 -2.36
CA ARG A 137 3.58 0.68 -3.41
C ARG A 137 2.30 0.46 -4.20
N VAL A 138 1.63 1.55 -4.54
CA VAL A 138 0.45 1.57 -5.43
C VAL A 138 0.65 2.63 -6.49
N ARG A 139 0.40 2.28 -7.75
CA ARG A 139 0.56 3.15 -8.91
C ARG A 139 -0.68 3.11 -9.79
N ASP A 140 -1.09 4.25 -10.33
CA ASP A 140 -2.06 4.32 -11.42
C ASP A 140 -1.43 3.75 -12.69
N ALA A 141 -1.94 2.61 -13.14
CA ALA A 141 -1.42 1.87 -14.27
C ALA A 141 -1.64 2.60 -15.59
N ASP A 142 -2.81 3.22 -15.75
CA ASP A 142 -3.23 3.83 -17.02
C ASP A 142 -2.50 5.16 -17.25
N ARG A 143 -2.31 5.95 -16.19
CA ARG A 143 -1.60 7.24 -16.25
C ARG A 143 -0.10 7.10 -16.05
N GLY A 144 0.36 5.93 -15.63
CA GLY A 144 1.74 5.69 -15.23
C GLY A 144 2.17 6.57 -14.05
N TYR A 145 1.23 7.04 -13.24
CA TYR A 145 1.43 8.02 -12.18
C TYR A 145 1.51 7.34 -10.81
N GLU A 146 2.43 7.83 -9.98
CA GLU A 146 2.55 7.42 -8.58
C GLU A 146 2.51 8.68 -7.72
N GLN A 147 1.66 8.66 -6.69
CA GLN A 147 1.65 9.76 -5.71
C GLN A 147 3.03 9.87 -5.03
N PRO A 148 3.60 11.09 -4.92
CA PRO A 148 5.01 11.31 -4.56
C PRO A 148 5.36 11.07 -3.07
N ILE A 149 4.83 10.02 -2.44
CA ILE A 149 5.11 9.67 -1.04
C ILE A 149 6.56 9.23 -0.80
N TYR A 150 7.29 8.94 -1.88
CA TYR A 150 8.72 8.57 -1.88
C TYR A 150 9.64 9.71 -2.33
N ASP A 151 9.09 10.83 -2.78
CA ASP A 151 9.88 11.96 -3.24
C ASP A 151 10.32 12.80 -2.04
N ALA A 152 11.58 12.65 -1.64
CA ALA A 152 12.16 13.39 -0.53
C ALA A 152 12.14 14.91 -0.77
N GLY A 153 12.29 15.35 -2.03
CA GLY A 153 12.24 16.77 -2.38
C GLY A 153 10.84 17.35 -2.18
N ALA A 154 9.81 16.63 -2.64
CA ALA A 154 8.41 17.02 -2.43
C ALA A 154 8.05 17.06 -0.94
N ILE A 155 8.47 16.05 -0.16
CA ILE A 155 8.25 16.01 1.29
C ILE A 155 8.92 17.19 1.99
N THR A 156 10.19 17.46 1.72
CA THR A 156 10.90 18.60 2.33
C THR A 156 10.26 19.95 2.00
N GLN A 157 9.75 20.11 0.77
CA GLN A 157 9.02 21.33 0.40
C GLN A 157 7.70 21.47 1.19
N ALA A 158 6.94 20.39 1.32
CA ALA A 158 5.70 20.39 2.11
C ALA A 158 5.96 20.63 3.60
N GLU A 159 7.05 20.08 4.16
CA GLU A 159 7.47 20.35 5.55
C GLU A 159 7.79 21.84 5.76
N ALA A 160 8.55 22.44 4.85
CA ALA A 160 8.90 23.85 4.91
C ALA A 160 7.66 24.75 4.80
N TRP A 161 6.72 24.40 3.92
CA TRP A 161 5.44 25.11 3.79
C TRP A 161 4.59 24.98 5.06
N SER A 162 4.38 23.76 5.53
CA SER A 162 3.63 23.46 6.75
C SER A 162 4.17 24.24 7.96
N ALA A 163 5.50 24.29 8.14
CA ALA A 163 6.12 25.06 9.22
C ALA A 163 5.85 26.57 9.12
N LYS A 164 5.75 27.10 7.89
CA LYS A 164 5.45 28.51 7.63
C LYS A 164 3.99 28.86 7.99
N VAL A 165 3.03 27.99 7.66
CA VAL A 165 1.59 28.27 7.83
C VAL A 165 1.02 27.78 9.16
N ALA A 166 1.66 26.82 9.83
CA ALA A 166 1.21 26.28 11.12
C ALA A 166 0.89 27.34 12.20
N PRO A 167 1.64 28.46 12.33
CA PRO A 167 1.29 29.53 13.28
C PRO A 167 -0.04 30.22 12.99
N GLU A 168 -0.55 30.18 11.76
CA GLU A 168 -1.84 30.78 11.37
C GLU A 168 -3.00 29.90 11.84
N TYR A 169 -2.88 28.58 11.69
CA TYR A 169 -3.90 27.62 12.14
C TYR A 169 -4.01 27.50 13.67
N LYS A 170 -2.92 27.76 14.41
CA LYS A 170 -2.90 27.67 15.88
C LYS A 170 -3.48 28.90 16.61
N LYS A 171 -3.87 29.94 15.87
CA LYS A 171 -4.48 31.15 16.43
C LYS A 171 -6.00 31.04 16.61
N HIS A 172 -6.59 29.96 16.12
CA HIS A 172 -8.02 29.64 16.18
C HIS A 172 -8.23 28.36 16.99
#